data_AF-G0MZZ8-F1
#
_entry.id   AF-G0MZZ8-F1
#
_cell.length_a   1.000
_cell.length_b   1.000
_cell.length_c   1.000
_cell.angle_alpha   90.00
_cell.angle_beta   90.00
_cell.angle_gamma   90.00
#
_symmetry.space_group_name_H-M   'P 1'
#
loop_
_entity.id
_entity.type
_entity.pdbx_description
1 polymer ?
#
loop_
_entity_poly.entity_id
_entity_poly.type
_entity_poly.pdbx_seq_one_letter_code
_entity_poly.pdbx_strand_id
1 'polypeptide(L)'
;MTEQQPNSVGWWEWLGWKGSSQPIQPPPIQNNPKLPEEPIPTTSVVAVVHPKVIESTEVIPQTGWERVKAIYERANSMEKDVTVRVVRMTFLGGFLVGGATGYAQARHAYEMNNVGRKYLSPSDAVKRKIDYAIVRFAKGGFGTGFKCALISGSIVFLTTHVTAYRDKFASWYFPAISAIVGGVFTFPLGLIGSMKAVGLGVTSGLTLSAVVHLYGMAIDKPVNDAYKLFKRDYERELKASAEWDSRVTELMQREQIVWRQQAVKKLKQMDQEKMAIFDD
;
A
#
# COMPACT_ATOMS: atom_id res chain seq x y z
N MET A 1 -39.57 -35.24 6.45
CA MET A 1 -38.30 -35.13 5.68
C MET A 1 -37.80 -33.71 5.86
N THR A 2 -36.87 -33.51 6.77
CA THR A 2 -36.31 -32.21 7.17
C THR A 2 -35.14 -31.86 6.27
N GLU A 3 -35.31 -30.78 5.50
CA GLU A 3 -34.33 -30.23 4.56
C GLU A 3 -33.26 -29.44 5.35
N GLN A 4 -32.05 -29.99 5.45
CA GLN A 4 -30.90 -29.27 6.00
C GLN A 4 -30.41 -28.25 4.96
N GLN A 5 -30.60 -26.96 5.25
CA GLN A 5 -29.91 -25.88 4.53
C GLN A 5 -28.40 -25.93 4.85
N PRO A 6 -27.51 -25.83 3.85
CA PRO A 6 -26.09 -25.66 4.11
C PRO A 6 -25.81 -24.21 4.55
N ASN A 7 -25.46 -24.04 5.82
CA ASN A 7 -24.87 -22.82 6.37
C ASN A 7 -23.54 -22.52 5.66
N SER A 8 -23.59 -21.84 4.51
CA SER A 8 -22.41 -21.29 3.86
C SER A 8 -22.03 -19.96 4.52
N VAL A 9 -21.50 -20.07 5.73
CA VAL A 9 -20.85 -18.95 6.42
C VAL A 9 -19.60 -18.60 5.62
N GLY A 10 -19.60 -17.43 4.99
CA GLY A 10 -18.43 -17.00 4.22
C GLY A 10 -17.28 -16.65 5.17
N TRP A 11 -16.07 -17.12 4.86
CA TRP A 11 -14.85 -16.94 5.67
C TRP A 11 -14.52 -15.48 6.08
N TRP A 12 -15.15 -14.47 5.46
CA TRP A 12 -15.09 -13.06 5.87
C TRP A 12 -15.76 -12.78 7.23
N GLU A 13 -16.71 -13.59 7.68
CA GLU A 13 -17.32 -13.46 9.02
C GLU A 13 -16.35 -13.85 10.14
N TRP A 14 -15.31 -14.64 9.82
CA TRP A 14 -14.28 -15.06 10.77
C TRP A 14 -13.25 -13.94 11.07
N LEU A 15 -13.16 -12.92 10.20
CA LEU A 15 -12.27 -11.76 10.37
C LEU A 15 -12.88 -10.62 11.19
N GLY A 16 -13.95 -10.88 11.96
CA GLY A 16 -14.47 -9.95 12.96
C GLY A 16 -15.22 -8.72 12.43
N TRP A 17 -15.42 -8.60 11.12
CA TRP A 17 -16.15 -7.48 10.54
C TRP A 17 -17.66 -7.75 10.57
N LYS A 18 -18.26 -7.64 11.75
CA LYS A 18 -19.70 -7.36 11.86
C LYS A 18 -19.86 -5.86 11.68
N GLY A 19 -20.62 -5.44 10.66
CA GLY A 19 -21.02 -4.03 10.52
C GLY A 19 -21.78 -3.59 11.76
N SER A 20 -21.08 -2.92 12.69
CA SER A 20 -21.68 -2.28 13.85
C SER A 20 -22.26 -0.95 13.41
N SER A 21 -23.54 -0.95 13.05
CA SER A 21 -24.37 0.24 13.14
C SER A 21 -24.58 0.56 14.63
N GLN A 22 -23.66 1.32 15.24
CA GLN A 22 -23.95 2.00 16.49
C GLN A 22 -24.40 3.44 16.20
N PRO A 23 -25.54 3.89 16.76
CA PRO A 23 -25.98 5.27 16.63
C PRO A 23 -25.02 6.20 17.39
N ILE A 24 -24.60 7.25 16.68
CA ILE A 24 -23.74 8.33 17.17
C ILE A 24 -24.48 9.07 18.29
N GLN A 25 -23.95 9.05 19.52
CA GLN A 25 -24.33 10.00 20.56
C GLN A 25 -23.42 11.24 20.48
N PRO A 26 -23.96 12.46 20.48
CA PRO A 26 -23.16 13.68 20.45
C PRO A 26 -22.46 13.95 21.80
N PRO A 27 -21.24 14.52 21.79
CA PRO A 27 -20.52 14.85 23.02
C PRO A 27 -21.17 16.03 23.78
N PRO A 28 -21.10 16.05 25.12
CA PRO A 28 -21.63 17.15 25.91
C PRO A 28 -20.76 18.42 25.79
N ILE A 29 -21.46 19.56 25.73
CA ILE A 29 -20.94 20.92 25.67
C ILE A 29 -20.27 21.25 27.01
N GLN A 30 -18.98 21.57 27.00
CA GLN A 30 -18.26 22.07 28.18
C GLN A 30 -17.90 23.55 27.99
N ASN A 31 -18.43 24.36 28.90
CA ASN A 31 -18.32 25.81 28.93
C ASN A 31 -16.89 26.29 29.18
N ASN A 32 -16.54 27.35 28.45
CA ASN A 32 -15.28 28.09 28.53
C ASN A 32 -15.30 29.10 29.70
N PRO A 33 -14.22 29.25 30.48
CA PRO A 33 -13.95 30.51 31.17
C PRO A 33 -12.58 31.10 30.81
N LYS A 34 -12.66 32.27 30.13
CA LYS A 34 -11.91 33.53 30.29
C LYS A 34 -10.42 33.49 30.71
N LEU A 35 -9.57 34.03 29.83
CA LEU A 35 -8.19 34.50 30.05
C LEU A 35 -8.09 35.61 31.12
N PRO A 36 -6.90 35.76 31.72
CA PRO A 36 -6.29 37.08 31.93
C PRO A 36 -5.03 37.28 31.06
N GLU A 37 -4.94 38.47 30.48
CA GLU A 37 -3.81 39.07 29.75
C GLU A 37 -2.64 39.42 30.67
N GLU A 38 -1.39 39.31 30.18
CA GLU A 38 -0.27 40.24 30.47
C GLU A 38 1.01 39.89 29.64
N PRO A 39 2.04 40.76 29.52
CA PRO A 39 2.29 41.57 28.34
C PRO A 39 3.55 41.20 27.53
N ILE A 40 3.60 41.73 26.32
CA ILE A 40 4.67 41.60 25.31
C ILE A 40 5.92 42.39 25.73
N PRO A 41 7.13 41.87 25.47
CA PRO A 41 8.23 42.75 25.04
C PRO A 41 8.79 42.35 23.67
N THR A 42 8.74 43.34 22.78
CA THR A 42 9.40 43.43 21.48
C THR A 42 10.92 43.51 21.69
N THR A 43 11.70 42.57 21.15
CA THR A 43 13.04 42.91 20.65
C THR A 43 13.49 41.92 19.58
N SER A 44 13.87 42.52 18.46
CA SER A 44 14.51 41.96 17.28
C SER A 44 15.77 41.15 17.60
N VAL A 45 15.85 39.90 17.13
CA VAL A 45 17.09 39.33 16.59
C VAL A 45 16.74 38.39 15.45
N VAL A 46 17.36 38.65 14.30
CA VAL A 46 17.35 37.82 13.10
C VAL A 46 17.82 36.41 13.46
N ALA A 47 16.89 35.47 13.59
CA ALA A 47 17.21 34.06 13.70
C ALA A 47 17.44 33.53 12.27
N VAL A 48 18.71 33.47 11.86
CA VAL A 48 19.14 32.61 10.77
C VAL A 48 18.86 31.18 11.21
N VAL A 49 17.71 30.65 10.82
CA VAL A 49 17.31 29.26 11.08
C VAL A 49 18.17 28.38 10.19
N HIS A 50 19.25 27.85 10.76
CA HIS A 50 19.98 26.74 10.18
C HIS A 50 18.99 25.59 9.91
N PRO A 51 19.05 24.93 8.74
CA PRO A 51 18.29 23.71 8.53
C PRO A 51 18.71 22.72 9.61
N LYS A 52 17.73 22.20 10.34
CA LYS A 52 17.90 21.08 11.27
C LYS A 52 18.34 19.87 10.46
N VAL A 53 19.63 19.77 10.21
CA VAL A 53 20.27 18.55 9.73
C VAL A 53 20.11 17.57 10.88
N ILE A 54 19.07 16.73 10.80
CA ILE A 54 19.00 15.50 11.56
C ILE A 54 20.12 14.65 10.95
N GLU A 55 21.33 14.84 11.45
CA GLU A 55 22.45 13.96 11.24
C GLU A 55 22.07 12.65 11.92
N SER A 56 21.32 11.82 11.19
CA SER A 56 21.07 10.45 11.61
C SER A 56 22.42 9.76 11.55
N THR A 57 23.11 9.72 12.68
CA THR A 57 24.32 8.92 12.88
C THR A 57 24.06 7.57 12.24
N GLU A 58 24.83 7.25 11.20
CA GLU A 58 24.71 5.97 10.49
C GLU A 58 25.28 4.90 11.43
N VAL A 59 24.49 4.52 12.44
CA VAL A 59 24.82 3.43 13.35
C VAL A 59 24.90 2.19 12.47
N ILE A 60 26.12 1.72 12.19
CA ILE A 60 26.36 0.46 11.50
C ILE A 60 25.80 -0.62 12.44
N PRO A 61 24.64 -1.21 12.13
CA PRO A 61 23.97 -2.12 13.03
C PRO A 61 24.78 -3.42 13.10
N GLN A 62 25.28 -3.75 14.30
CA GLN A 62 26.21 -4.86 14.51
C GLN A 62 25.48 -6.20 14.53
N THR A 63 24.20 -6.21 14.95
CA THR A 63 23.38 -7.43 15.03
C THR A 63 22.24 -7.46 13.99
N GLY A 64 21.79 -8.68 13.64
CA GLY A 64 20.68 -8.86 12.67
C GLY A 64 19.34 -8.28 13.15
N TRP A 65 19.12 -8.24 14.45
CA TRP A 65 17.93 -7.65 15.04
C TRP A 65 17.96 -6.11 14.99
N GLU A 66 19.12 -5.50 15.24
CA GLU A 66 19.31 -4.05 15.07
C GLU A 66 19.05 -3.61 13.63
N ARG A 67 19.46 -4.39 12.63
CA ARG A 67 19.15 -4.12 11.22
C ARG A 67 17.66 -4.07 10.94
N VAL A 68 16.90 -5.00 11.52
CA VAL A 68 15.43 -5.01 11.39
C VAL A 68 14.82 -3.83 12.12
N LYS A 69 15.29 -3.51 13.34
CA LYS A 69 14.80 -2.36 14.11
C LYS A 69 15.07 -1.03 13.40
N ALA A 70 16.22 -0.89 12.75
CA ALA A 70 16.60 0.30 11.98
C ALA A 70 15.63 0.61 10.83
N ILE A 71 14.99 -0.40 10.23
CA ILE A 71 13.92 -0.20 9.23
C ILE A 71 12.76 0.59 9.83
N TYR A 72 12.40 0.28 11.08
CA TYR A 72 11.29 0.90 11.78
C TYR A 72 11.64 2.28 12.36
N GLU A 73 12.88 2.47 12.80
CA GLU A 73 13.35 3.75 13.35
C GLU A 73 13.57 4.81 12.27
N ARG A 74 13.99 4.40 11.05
CA ARG A 74 14.13 5.32 9.92
C ARG A 74 12.76 5.69 9.36
N ALA A 75 12.49 7.00 9.25
CA ALA A 75 11.27 7.52 8.64
C ALA A 75 11.18 7.18 7.14
N ASN A 76 12.29 7.32 6.41
CA ASN A 76 12.39 7.09 4.96
C ASN A 76 13.16 5.79 4.65
N SER A 77 12.57 4.65 5.01
CA SER A 77 13.11 3.33 4.65
C SER A 77 12.45 2.81 3.37
N MET A 78 13.27 2.27 2.46
CA MET A 78 12.79 1.62 1.23
C MET A 78 11.80 0.49 1.56
N GLU A 79 12.09 -0.32 2.58
CA GLU A 79 11.30 -1.50 2.90
C GLU A 79 9.85 -1.15 3.26
N LYS A 80 9.64 -0.04 3.97
CA LYS A 80 8.29 0.45 4.30
C LYS A 80 7.55 0.96 3.07
N ASP A 81 8.19 1.82 2.27
CA ASP A 81 7.55 2.41 1.08
C ASP A 81 7.20 1.34 0.04
N VAL A 82 8.13 0.42 -0.24
CA VAL A 82 7.91 -0.69 -1.17
C VAL A 82 6.77 -1.58 -0.70
N THR A 83 6.70 -1.91 0.59
CA THR A 83 5.60 -2.74 1.13
C THR A 83 4.25 -2.06 0.92
N VAL A 84 4.13 -0.77 1.28
CA VAL A 84 2.88 -0.01 1.11
C VAL A 84 2.51 0.13 -0.36
N ARG A 85 3.48 0.44 -1.23
CA ARG A 85 3.28 0.60 -2.67
C ARG A 85 2.80 -0.71 -3.31
N VAL A 86 3.45 -1.83 -2.98
CA VAL A 86 3.06 -3.16 -3.50
C VAL A 86 1.68 -3.55 -3.00
N VAL A 87 1.36 -3.34 -1.72
CA VAL A 87 0.02 -3.62 -1.17
C VAL A 87 -1.06 -2.82 -1.91
N ARG A 88 -0.83 -1.53 -2.18
CA ARG A 88 -1.78 -0.68 -2.93
C ARG A 88 -1.95 -1.15 -4.37
N MET A 89 -0.85 -1.43 -5.07
CA MET A 89 -0.88 -1.86 -6.47
C MET A 89 -1.53 -3.24 -6.63
N THR A 90 -1.24 -4.17 -5.71
CA THR A 90 -1.81 -5.53 -5.73
C THR A 90 -3.26 -5.54 -5.28
N PHE A 91 -3.66 -4.66 -4.36
CA PHE A 91 -5.07 -4.42 -4.04
C PHE A 91 -5.82 -3.94 -5.28
N LEU A 92 -5.31 -2.93 -5.98
CA LEU A 92 -5.97 -2.38 -7.17
C LEU A 92 -6.02 -3.40 -8.31
N GLY A 93 -4.91 -4.09 -8.58
CA GLY A 93 -4.85 -5.16 -9.58
C GLY A 93 -5.82 -6.31 -9.26
N GLY A 94 -5.82 -6.79 -8.01
CA GLY A 94 -6.75 -7.82 -7.55
C GLY A 94 -8.21 -7.36 -7.54
N PHE A 95 -8.46 -6.07 -7.27
CA PHE A 95 -9.79 -5.47 -7.35
C PHE A 95 -10.33 -5.46 -8.78
N LEU A 96 -9.51 -5.05 -9.75
CA LEU A 96 -9.92 -5.03 -11.16
C LEU A 96 -10.12 -6.44 -11.71
N VAL A 97 -9.20 -7.36 -11.46
CA VAL A 97 -9.31 -8.76 -11.92
C VAL A 97 -10.48 -9.49 -11.23
N GLY A 98 -10.61 -9.33 -9.91
CA GLY A 98 -11.73 -9.90 -9.14
C GLY A 98 -13.08 -9.28 -9.49
N GLY A 99 -13.10 -7.99 -9.81
CA GLY A 99 -14.27 -7.28 -10.27
C GLY A 99 -14.71 -7.75 -11.65
N ALA A 100 -13.78 -7.84 -12.61
CA ALA A 100 -14.07 -8.30 -13.97
C ALA A 100 -14.62 -9.74 -14.00
N THR A 101 -14.03 -10.64 -13.21
CA THR A 101 -14.52 -12.02 -13.06
C THR A 101 -15.89 -12.06 -12.39
N GLY A 102 -16.10 -11.27 -11.33
CA GLY A 102 -17.40 -11.12 -10.66
C GLY A 102 -18.49 -10.55 -11.58
N TYR A 103 -18.14 -9.60 -12.45
CA TYR A 103 -19.03 -9.03 -13.46
C TYR A 103 -19.44 -10.07 -14.52
N ALA A 104 -18.49 -10.84 -15.03
CA ALA A 104 -18.77 -11.91 -16.00
C ALA A 104 -19.72 -12.96 -15.41
N GLN A 105 -19.47 -13.40 -14.17
CA GLN A 105 -20.35 -14.32 -13.46
C GLN A 105 -21.74 -13.71 -13.18
N ALA A 106 -21.79 -12.42 -12.83
CA ALA A 106 -23.04 -11.72 -12.58
C ALA A 106 -23.91 -11.65 -13.84
N ARG A 107 -23.31 -11.45 -15.02
CA ARG A 107 -24.04 -11.43 -16.28
C ARG A 107 -24.72 -12.78 -16.55
N HIS A 108 -23.99 -13.87 -16.46
CA HIS A 108 -24.55 -15.22 -16.64
C HIS A 108 -25.63 -15.53 -15.60
N ALA A 109 -25.38 -15.23 -14.31
CA ALA A 109 -26.35 -15.45 -13.25
C ALA A 109 -27.62 -14.59 -13.41
N TYR A 110 -27.48 -13.36 -13.92
CA TYR A 110 -28.62 -12.48 -14.18
C TYR A 110 -29.46 -13.00 -15.36
N GLU A 111 -28.83 -13.48 -16.42
CA GLU A 111 -29.50 -14.04 -17.59
C GLU A 111 -30.26 -15.32 -17.24
N MET A 112 -29.70 -16.19 -16.39
CA MET A 112 -30.38 -17.42 -15.92
C MET A 112 -31.53 -17.13 -14.93
N ASN A 113 -31.35 -16.21 -13.98
CA ASN A 113 -32.36 -15.99 -12.93
C ASN A 113 -33.50 -15.04 -13.33
N ASN A 114 -33.37 -14.31 -14.44
CA ASN A 114 -34.40 -13.38 -14.90
C ASN A 114 -35.18 -13.86 -16.12
N VAL A 115 -35.00 -15.13 -16.52
CA VAL A 115 -35.85 -15.74 -17.56
C VAL A 115 -37.30 -15.71 -17.09
N GLY A 116 -38.19 -15.07 -17.88
CA GLY A 116 -39.63 -15.02 -17.61
C GLY A 116 -40.12 -13.83 -16.77
N ARG A 117 -39.25 -12.90 -16.33
CA ARG A 117 -39.69 -11.69 -15.64
C ARG A 117 -40.18 -10.62 -16.63
N LYS A 118 -41.41 -10.13 -16.45
CA LYS A 118 -41.94 -8.95 -17.17
C LYS A 118 -41.42 -7.67 -16.51
N TYR A 119 -40.71 -6.85 -17.27
CA TYR A 119 -40.27 -5.52 -16.84
C TYR A 119 -41.31 -4.47 -17.24
N LEU A 120 -41.45 -3.41 -16.44
CA LEU A 120 -42.32 -2.26 -16.73
C LEU A 120 -41.87 -1.51 -18.00
N SER A 121 -40.56 -1.47 -18.26
CA SER A 121 -39.96 -0.85 -19.45
C SER A 121 -38.61 -1.48 -19.79
N PRO A 122 -38.14 -1.39 -21.05
CA PRO A 122 -36.79 -1.83 -21.44
C PRO A 122 -35.68 -1.10 -20.65
N SER A 123 -35.88 0.17 -20.30
CA SER A 123 -34.94 0.97 -19.53
C SER A 123 -34.79 0.48 -18.08
N ASP A 124 -35.88 0.05 -17.43
CA ASP A 124 -35.83 -0.49 -16.07
C ASP A 124 -35.06 -1.83 -16.03
N ALA A 125 -35.22 -2.66 -17.06
CA ALA A 125 -34.46 -3.91 -17.19
C ALA A 125 -32.95 -3.65 -17.30
N VAL A 126 -32.54 -2.68 -18.12
CA VAL A 126 -31.12 -2.30 -18.27
C VAL A 126 -30.56 -1.75 -16.96
N LYS A 127 -31.29 -0.88 -16.27
CA LYS A 127 -30.85 -0.30 -15.00
C LYS A 127 -30.61 -1.39 -13.94
N ARG A 128 -31.56 -2.31 -13.76
CA ARG A 128 -31.44 -3.42 -12.80
C ARG A 128 -30.28 -4.37 -13.15
N LYS A 129 -30.02 -4.60 -14.44
CA LYS A 129 -28.87 -5.40 -14.89
C LYS A 129 -27.55 -4.72 -14.51
N ILE A 130 -27.44 -3.42 -14.76
CA ILE A 130 -26.23 -2.64 -14.44
C ILE A 130 -26.03 -2.57 -12.92
N ASP A 131 -27.07 -2.27 -12.15
CA ASP A 131 -27.00 -2.21 -10.67
C ASP A 131 -26.53 -3.54 -10.08
N TYR A 132 -27.10 -4.66 -10.54
CA TYR A 132 -26.68 -5.99 -10.10
C TYR A 132 -25.23 -6.30 -10.47
N ALA A 133 -24.82 -5.93 -11.68
CA ALA A 133 -23.46 -6.15 -12.17
C ALA A 133 -22.43 -5.31 -11.41
N ILE A 134 -22.75 -4.04 -11.08
CA ILE A 134 -21.88 -3.16 -10.28
C ILE A 134 -21.72 -3.71 -8.86
N VAL A 135 -22.81 -4.15 -8.22
CA VAL A 135 -22.73 -4.72 -6.86
C VAL A 135 -21.86 -5.97 -6.84
N ARG A 136 -22.00 -6.85 -7.83
CA ARG A 136 -21.18 -8.06 -7.96
C ARG A 136 -19.73 -7.76 -8.31
N PHE A 137 -19.48 -6.76 -9.16
CA PHE A 137 -18.14 -6.26 -9.44
C PHE A 137 -17.47 -5.75 -8.17
N ALA A 138 -18.13 -4.87 -7.41
CA ALA A 138 -17.58 -4.31 -6.18
C ALA A 138 -17.33 -5.38 -5.11
N LYS A 139 -18.28 -6.31 -4.91
CA LYS A 139 -18.14 -7.39 -3.92
C LYS A 139 -17.03 -8.39 -4.31
N GLY A 140 -16.96 -8.78 -5.58
CA GLY A 140 -15.92 -9.67 -6.10
C GLY A 140 -14.54 -9.02 -6.09
N GLY A 141 -14.47 -7.75 -6.51
CA GLY A 141 -13.27 -6.93 -6.52
C GLY A 141 -12.72 -6.71 -5.12
N PHE A 142 -13.52 -6.26 -4.16
CA PHE A 142 -13.04 -6.00 -2.81
C PHE A 142 -12.53 -7.28 -2.12
N GLY A 143 -13.29 -8.38 -2.22
CA GLY A 143 -12.89 -9.66 -1.62
C GLY A 143 -11.60 -10.22 -2.23
N THR A 144 -11.43 -10.12 -3.55
CA THR A 144 -10.23 -10.62 -4.24
C THR A 144 -9.03 -9.68 -4.04
N GLY A 145 -9.26 -8.38 -4.17
CA GLY A 145 -8.24 -7.35 -3.96
C GLY A 145 -7.64 -7.40 -2.56
N PHE A 146 -8.47 -7.57 -1.52
CA PHE A 146 -7.99 -7.69 -0.15
C PHE A 146 -7.13 -8.95 0.06
N LYS A 147 -7.52 -10.10 -0.51
CA LYS A 147 -6.72 -11.33 -0.46
C LYS A 147 -5.37 -11.17 -1.16
N CYS A 148 -5.37 -10.60 -2.37
CA CYS A 148 -4.14 -10.35 -3.13
C CYS A 148 -3.19 -9.40 -2.38
N ALA A 149 -3.74 -8.35 -1.78
CA ALA A 149 -2.99 -7.38 -1.00
C ALA A 149 -2.35 -8.01 0.25
N LEU A 150 -3.09 -8.86 0.98
CA LEU A 150 -2.55 -9.58 2.12
C LEU A 150 -1.44 -10.56 1.72
N ILE A 151 -1.67 -11.40 0.71
CA ILE A 151 -0.69 -12.40 0.27
C ILE A 151 0.58 -11.71 -0.22
N SER A 152 0.47 -10.74 -1.13
CA SER A 152 1.63 -10.05 -1.69
C SER A 152 2.33 -9.19 -0.64
N GLY A 153 1.57 -8.49 0.20
CA GLY A 153 2.11 -7.72 1.32
C GLY A 153 2.91 -8.59 2.29
N SER A 154 2.41 -9.76 2.66
CA SER A 154 3.14 -10.71 3.52
C SER A 154 4.41 -11.23 2.86
N ILE A 155 4.41 -11.52 1.55
CA ILE A 155 5.62 -11.97 0.84
C ILE A 155 6.69 -10.89 0.86
N VAL A 156 6.36 -9.65 0.49
CA VAL A 156 7.31 -8.53 0.47
C VAL A 156 7.79 -8.21 1.88
N PHE A 157 6.89 -8.20 2.86
CA PHE A 157 7.22 -7.99 4.26
C PHE A 157 8.22 -9.04 4.76
N LEU A 158 7.94 -10.33 4.58
CA LEU A 158 8.86 -11.38 5.02
C LEU A 158 10.19 -11.34 4.26
N THR A 159 10.16 -11.08 2.95
CA THR A 159 11.38 -11.03 2.13
C THR A 159 12.29 -9.88 2.55
N THR A 160 11.73 -8.69 2.78
CA THR A 160 12.50 -7.53 3.24
C THR A 160 13.08 -7.75 4.63
N HIS A 161 12.32 -8.35 5.55
CA HIS A 161 12.80 -8.64 6.91
C HIS A 161 13.89 -9.70 6.94
N VAL A 162 13.74 -10.78 6.18
CA VAL A 162 14.77 -11.83 6.06
C VAL A 162 16.04 -11.26 5.44
N THR A 163 15.90 -10.43 4.40
CA THR A 163 17.04 -9.77 3.74
C THR A 163 17.77 -8.83 4.69
N ALA A 164 17.03 -8.02 5.46
CA ALA A 164 17.62 -7.12 6.46
C ALA A 164 18.30 -7.88 7.61
N TYR A 165 17.69 -8.98 8.08
CA TYR A 165 18.27 -9.80 9.13
C TYR A 165 19.60 -10.45 8.70
N ARG A 166 19.66 -11.01 7.48
CA ARG A 166 20.85 -11.72 6.96
C ARG A 166 21.89 -10.81 6.31
N ASP A 167 21.56 -9.56 6.03
CA ASP A 167 22.37 -8.60 5.25
C ASP A 167 22.89 -9.16 3.91
N LYS A 168 22.19 -10.16 3.38
CA LYS A 168 22.48 -10.83 2.12
C LYS A 168 21.17 -11.05 1.39
N PHE A 169 21.15 -10.69 0.13
CA PHE A 169 20.01 -10.91 -0.74
C PHE A 169 20.27 -12.14 -1.62
N ALA A 170 19.40 -13.14 -1.49
CA ALA A 170 19.42 -14.34 -2.31
C ALA A 170 18.09 -14.47 -3.06
N SER A 171 18.20 -14.75 -4.35
CA SER A 171 17.06 -14.92 -5.25
C SER A 171 16.15 -16.11 -4.87
N TRP A 172 16.66 -17.09 -4.11
CA TRP A 172 15.87 -18.22 -3.60
C TRP A 172 14.86 -17.83 -2.51
N TYR A 173 14.95 -16.64 -1.93
CA TYR A 173 13.97 -16.18 -0.94
C TYR A 173 12.57 -16.05 -1.53
N PHE A 174 12.44 -15.63 -2.79
CA PHE A 174 11.14 -15.49 -3.44
C PHE A 174 10.36 -16.80 -3.54
N PRO A 175 10.88 -17.90 -4.14
CA PRO A 175 10.14 -19.16 -4.19
C PRO A 175 9.89 -19.75 -2.80
N ALA A 176 10.85 -19.66 -1.87
CA ALA A 176 10.70 -20.20 -0.52
C ALA A 176 9.61 -19.47 0.29
N ILE A 177 9.63 -18.14 0.31
CA ILE A 177 8.67 -17.33 1.07
C ILE A 177 7.29 -17.39 0.41
N SER A 178 7.21 -17.32 -0.93
CA SER A 178 5.94 -17.45 -1.65
C SER A 178 5.26 -18.79 -1.42
N ALA A 179 6.04 -19.88 -1.33
CA ALA A 179 5.52 -21.20 -0.98
C ALA A 179 4.94 -21.24 0.44
N ILE A 180 5.68 -20.70 1.42
CA ILE A 180 5.26 -20.66 2.83
C ILE A 180 4.00 -19.82 2.99
N VAL A 181 3.99 -18.60 2.44
CA VAL A 181 2.84 -17.70 2.50
C VAL A 181 1.64 -18.35 1.81
N GLY A 182 1.82 -18.89 0.60
CA GLY A 182 0.76 -19.58 -0.13
C GLY A 182 0.15 -20.74 0.66
N GLY A 183 0.99 -21.57 1.30
CA GLY A 183 0.54 -22.67 2.15
C GLY A 183 -0.21 -22.21 3.40
N VAL A 184 0.32 -21.25 4.14
CA VAL A 184 -0.29 -20.76 5.40
C VAL A 184 -1.65 -20.12 5.16
N PHE A 185 -1.77 -19.27 4.13
CA PHE A 185 -3.04 -18.58 3.84
C PHE A 185 -4.13 -19.51 3.29
N THR A 186 -3.76 -20.68 2.75
CA THR A 186 -4.69 -21.66 2.19
C THR A 186 -4.88 -22.91 3.04
N PHE A 187 -4.18 -22.99 4.18
CA PHE A 187 -4.34 -24.06 5.16
C PHE A 187 -5.79 -24.28 5.62
N PRO A 188 -6.58 -23.22 5.91
CA PRO A 188 -7.99 -23.38 6.29
C PRO A 188 -8.89 -23.92 5.16
N LEU A 189 -8.42 -23.90 3.91
CA LEU A 189 -9.16 -24.44 2.74
C LEU A 189 -8.89 -25.95 2.54
N GLY A 190 -8.09 -26.57 3.41
CA GLY A 190 -7.74 -27.98 3.40
C GLY A 190 -6.36 -28.29 2.83
N LEU A 191 -5.90 -29.53 3.06
CA LEU A 191 -4.55 -29.99 2.69
C LEU A 191 -4.30 -29.96 1.18
N ILE A 192 -5.30 -30.37 0.38
CA ILE A 192 -5.21 -30.36 -1.09
C ILE A 192 -5.16 -28.92 -1.62
N GLY A 193 -5.94 -28.01 -1.04
CA GLY A 193 -5.88 -26.58 -1.37
C GLY A 193 -4.51 -25.99 -1.08
N SER A 194 -3.94 -26.34 0.07
CA SER A 194 -2.60 -25.93 0.50
C SER A 194 -1.51 -26.39 -0.45
N MET A 195 -1.54 -27.66 -0.86
CA MET A 195 -0.53 -28.21 -1.78
C MET A 195 -0.56 -27.52 -3.14
N LYS A 196 -1.75 -27.22 -3.67
CA LYS A 196 -1.91 -26.47 -4.93
C LYS A 196 -1.40 -25.03 -4.79
N ALA A 197 -1.69 -24.37 -3.67
CA ALA A 197 -1.23 -23.02 -3.40
C ALA A 197 0.29 -22.93 -3.22
N VAL A 198 0.90 -23.93 -2.57
CA VAL A 198 2.36 -24.06 -2.49
C VAL A 198 2.98 -24.18 -3.88
N GLY A 199 2.44 -25.05 -4.75
CA GLY A 199 2.90 -25.18 -6.13
C GLY A 199 2.81 -23.87 -6.93
N LEU A 200 1.70 -23.14 -6.79
CA LEU A 200 1.53 -21.81 -7.39
C LEU A 200 2.49 -20.78 -6.78
N GLY A 201 2.75 -20.85 -5.48
CA GLY A 201 3.71 -20.00 -4.77
C GLY A 201 5.15 -20.22 -5.24
N VAL A 202 5.57 -21.47 -5.41
CA VAL A 202 6.91 -21.81 -5.93
C VAL A 202 7.07 -21.34 -7.36
N THR A 203 6.11 -21.65 -8.24
CA THR A 203 6.19 -21.26 -9.66
C THR A 203 6.22 -19.75 -9.85
N SER A 204 5.34 -19.00 -9.17
CA SER A 204 5.35 -17.53 -9.21
C SER A 204 6.62 -16.94 -8.58
N GLY A 205 7.12 -17.51 -7.49
CA GLY A 205 8.38 -17.07 -6.87
C GLY A 205 9.61 -17.37 -7.73
N LEU A 206 9.60 -18.46 -8.50
CA LEU A 206 10.64 -18.75 -9.50
C LEU A 206 10.60 -17.74 -10.65
N THR A 207 9.41 -17.38 -11.15
CA THR A 207 9.28 -16.32 -12.17
C THR A 207 9.85 -15.00 -11.66
N LEU A 208 9.54 -14.62 -10.42
CA LEU A 208 10.08 -13.40 -9.82
C LEU A 208 11.60 -13.46 -9.62
N SER A 209 12.11 -14.61 -9.17
CA SER A 209 13.55 -14.87 -9.06
C SER A 209 14.25 -14.75 -10.41
N ALA A 210 13.63 -15.23 -11.50
CA ALA A 210 14.17 -15.09 -12.85
C ALA A 210 14.27 -13.63 -13.28
N VAL A 211 13.25 -12.81 -13.02
CA VAL A 211 13.28 -11.36 -13.30
C VAL A 211 14.42 -10.67 -12.56
N VAL A 212 14.62 -11.01 -11.28
CA VAL A 212 15.71 -10.43 -10.47
C VAL A 212 17.10 -10.86 -10.99
N HIS A 213 17.25 -12.09 -11.46
CA HIS A 213 18.49 -12.51 -12.13
C HIS A 213 18.72 -11.80 -13.46
N LEU A 214 17.67 -11.65 -14.27
CA LEU A 214 17.74 -10.90 -15.53
C LEU A 214 18.18 -9.44 -15.27
N TYR A 215 17.66 -8.82 -14.21
CA TYR A 215 18.08 -7.48 -13.78
C TYR A 215 19.55 -7.45 -13.34
N GLY A 216 20.01 -8.45 -12.57
CA GLY A 216 21.42 -8.57 -12.18
C GLY A 216 22.35 -8.71 -13.39
N MET A 217 21.96 -9.53 -14.37
CA MET A 217 22.69 -9.68 -15.62
C MET A 217 22.71 -8.40 -16.45
N ALA A 218 21.62 -7.64 -16.49
CA ALA A 218 21.57 -6.36 -17.21
C ALA A 218 22.50 -5.28 -16.63
N ILE A 219 22.91 -5.41 -15.36
CA ILE A 219 23.78 -4.46 -14.66
C ILE A 219 25.21 -5.03 -14.50
N ASP A 220 25.48 -6.23 -15.02
CA ASP A 220 26.74 -6.95 -14.85
C ASP A 220 27.20 -7.05 -13.38
N LYS A 221 26.23 -7.24 -12.47
CA LYS A 221 26.49 -7.36 -11.02
C LYS A 221 25.84 -8.62 -10.44
N PRO A 222 26.46 -9.24 -9.43
CA PRO A 222 25.80 -10.32 -8.72
C PRO A 222 24.51 -9.79 -8.06
N VAL A 223 23.51 -10.66 -7.95
CA VAL A 223 22.14 -10.33 -7.50
C VAL A 223 22.13 -9.55 -6.17
N ASN A 224 23.04 -9.87 -5.26
CA ASN A 224 23.18 -9.15 -3.99
C ASN A 224 23.64 -7.69 -4.16
N ASP A 225 24.59 -7.44 -5.06
CA ASP A 225 25.14 -6.10 -5.27
C ASP A 225 24.20 -5.25 -6.12
N ALA A 226 23.51 -5.87 -7.09
CA ALA A 226 22.41 -5.24 -7.80
C ALA A 226 21.29 -4.79 -6.84
N TYR A 227 20.96 -5.62 -5.84
CA TYR A 227 20.00 -5.25 -4.80
C TYR A 227 20.50 -4.11 -3.89
N LYS A 228 21.76 -4.13 -3.46
CA LYS A 228 22.34 -3.06 -2.64
C LYS A 228 22.38 -1.72 -3.38
N LEU A 229 22.75 -1.76 -4.66
CA LEU A 229 22.72 -0.59 -5.54
C LEU A 229 21.30 -0.04 -5.69
N PHE A 230 20.35 -0.91 -6.02
CA PHE A 230 18.93 -0.55 -6.11
C PHE A 230 18.42 0.08 -4.81
N LYS A 231 18.72 -0.54 -3.65
CA LYS A 231 18.32 -0.03 -2.35
C LYS A 231 18.87 1.37 -2.09
N ARG A 232 20.17 1.59 -2.35
CA ARG A 232 20.80 2.89 -2.17
C ARG A 232 20.18 3.96 -3.06
N ASP A 233 19.98 3.64 -4.34
CA ASP A 233 19.45 4.58 -5.30
C ASP A 233 17.97 4.91 -4.99
N TYR A 234 17.19 3.92 -4.55
CA TYR A 234 15.81 4.10 -4.09
C TYR A 234 15.72 4.94 -2.82
N GLU A 235 16.56 4.68 -1.82
CA GLU A 235 16.60 5.49 -0.58
C GLU A 235 17.01 6.94 -0.87
N ARG A 236 17.92 7.16 -1.84
CA ARG A 236 18.28 8.49 -2.30
C ARG A 236 17.09 9.22 -2.94
N GLU A 237 16.36 8.54 -3.82
CA GLU A 237 15.16 9.10 -4.45
C GLU A 237 14.04 9.39 -3.43
N LEU A 238 13.86 8.50 -2.45
CA LEU A 238 12.88 8.67 -1.39
C LEU A 238 13.21 9.86 -0.49
N LYS A 239 14.48 10.05 -0.13
CA LYS A 239 14.94 11.24 0.61
C LYS A 239 14.72 12.52 -0.20
N ALA A 240 15.12 12.54 -1.47
CA ALA A 240 14.91 13.69 -2.35
C ALA A 240 13.41 14.05 -2.49
N SER A 241 12.55 13.03 -2.60
CA SER A 241 11.09 13.21 -2.67
C SER A 241 10.51 13.75 -1.36
N ALA A 242 11.00 13.26 -0.20
CA ALA A 242 10.57 13.74 1.11
C ALA A 242 11.03 15.18 1.38
N GLU A 243 12.26 15.52 1.00
CA GLU A 243 12.78 16.89 1.06
C GLU A 243 11.97 17.83 0.18
N TRP A 244 11.66 17.41 -1.06
CA TRP A 244 10.79 18.14 -1.97
C TRP A 244 9.41 18.38 -1.34
N ASP A 245 8.78 17.36 -0.78
CA ASP A 245 7.46 17.47 -0.17
C ASP A 245 7.47 18.36 1.08
N SER A 246 8.56 18.33 1.86
CA SER A 246 8.78 19.26 2.98
C SER A 246 8.86 20.71 2.48
N ARG A 247 9.65 20.97 1.43
CA ARG A 247 9.77 22.31 0.80
C ARG A 247 8.43 22.82 0.27
N VAL A 248 7.64 21.95 -0.37
CA VAL A 248 6.29 22.30 -0.84
C VAL A 248 5.38 22.64 0.33
N THR A 249 5.41 21.85 1.40
CA THR A 249 4.58 22.06 2.58
C THR A 249 4.95 23.34 3.32
N GLU A 250 6.25 23.63 3.43
CA GLU A 250 6.76 24.87 4.01
C GLU A 250 6.33 26.10 3.20
N LEU A 251 6.37 26.03 1.86
CA LEU A 251 5.84 27.10 1.00
C LEU A 251 4.32 27.26 1.13
N MET A 252 3.57 26.16 1.21
CA MET A 252 2.12 26.22 1.44
C MET A 252 1.79 26.93 2.76
N GLN A 253 2.56 26.68 3.82
CA GLN A 253 2.37 27.32 5.12
C GLN A 253 2.79 28.79 5.11
N ARG A 254 3.95 29.11 4.51
CA ARG A 254 4.47 30.49 4.42
C ARG A 254 3.56 31.40 3.62
N GLU A 255 3.04 30.91 2.50
CA GLU A 255 2.25 31.71 1.57
C GLU A 255 0.74 31.46 1.70
N GLN A 256 0.30 30.64 2.66
CA GLN A 256 -1.10 30.27 2.89
C GLN A 256 -1.80 29.75 1.61
N ILE A 257 -1.08 28.98 0.80
CA ILE A 257 -1.63 28.41 -0.43
C ILE A 257 -2.40 27.13 -0.08
N VAL A 258 -3.71 27.14 -0.36
CA VAL A 258 -4.59 25.98 -0.10
C VAL A 258 -4.33 24.82 -1.08
N TRP A 259 -3.93 25.13 -2.32
CA TRP A 259 -3.76 24.13 -3.38
C TRP A 259 -2.29 23.71 -3.57
N ARG A 260 -1.99 22.43 -3.27
CA ARG A 260 -0.65 21.85 -3.45
C ARG A 260 -0.09 22.04 -4.87
N GLN A 261 -0.93 21.97 -5.89
CA GLN A 261 -0.51 22.13 -7.29
C GLN A 261 0.06 23.54 -7.57
N GLN A 262 -0.54 24.57 -6.96
CA GLN A 262 -0.07 25.94 -7.10
C GLN A 262 1.29 26.12 -6.40
N ALA A 263 1.44 25.58 -5.18
CA ALA A 263 2.70 25.61 -4.45
C ALA A 263 3.82 24.86 -5.20
N VAL A 264 3.53 23.69 -5.79
CA VAL A 264 4.49 22.94 -6.63
C VAL A 264 4.92 23.75 -7.86
N LYS A 265 3.98 24.39 -8.56
CA LYS A 265 4.29 25.21 -9.74
C LYS A 265 5.19 26.39 -9.36
N LYS A 266 4.88 27.05 -8.24
CA LYS A 266 5.66 28.19 -7.75
C LYS A 266 7.04 27.79 -7.25
N LEU A 267 7.16 26.67 -6.53
CA LEU A 267 8.45 26.13 -6.11
C LEU A 267 9.35 25.82 -7.32
N LYS A 268 8.78 25.25 -8.38
CA LYS A 268 9.52 25.00 -9.63
C LYS A 268 9.98 26.30 -10.31
N GLN A 269 9.15 27.34 -10.32
CA GLN A 269 9.52 28.66 -10.84
C GLN A 269 10.67 29.28 -10.04
N MET A 270 10.60 29.23 -8.71
CA MET A 270 11.68 29.72 -7.84
C MET A 270 12.99 28.94 -8.03
N ASP A 271 12.92 27.62 -8.21
CA ASP A 271 14.12 26.80 -8.47
C ASP A 271 14.72 27.09 -9.85
N GLN A 272 13.88 27.37 -10.86
CA GLN A 272 14.33 27.81 -12.20
C GLN A 272 14.99 29.18 -12.18
N GLU A 273 14.40 30.16 -11.48
CA GLU A 273 14.95 31.51 -11.33
C GLU A 273 16.31 31.47 -10.61
N LYS A 274 16.42 30.64 -9.55
CA LYS A 274 17.71 30.45 -8.87
C LYS A 274 18.77 29.86 -9.80
N MET A 275 18.43 28.82 -10.56
CA MET A 275 19.38 28.20 -11.49
C MET A 275 19.84 29.18 -12.58
N ALA A 276 18.95 30.03 -13.10
CA ALA A 276 19.31 31.04 -14.10
C ALA A 276 20.29 32.11 -13.57
N ILE A 277 20.22 32.47 -12.28
CA ILE A 277 21.12 33.44 -11.65
C ILE A 277 22.53 32.87 -11.42
N PHE A 278 22.68 31.54 -11.34
CA PHE A 278 24.00 30.90 -11.17
C PHE A 278 24.75 30.67 -12.48
N ASP A 279 24.09 30.82 -13.64
CA ASP A 279 24.68 30.61 -14.97
C ASP A 279 25.18 31.92 -15.65
N ASP A 280 24.89 33.10 -15.07
CA ASP A 280 25.37 34.43 -15.49
C ASP A 280 26.56 34.92 -14.62
#